data_AF-A0A9J6GV14-F1
#
_entry.id   AF-A0A9J6GV14-F1
#
_cell.length_a   1.000
_cell.length_b   1.000
_cell.length_c   1.000
_cell.angle_alpha   90.00
_cell.angle_beta   90.00
_cell.angle_gamma   90.00
#
_symmetry.space_group_name_H-M   'P 1'
#
loop_
_entity.id
_entity.type
_entity.pdbx_description
1 polymer ?
#
loop_
_entity_poly.entity_id
_entity_poly.type
_entity_poly.pdbx_seq_one_letter_code
_entity_poly.pdbx_strand_id
1 'polypeptide(L)'
;MFRIVPLMLDLALLDVLKQVDAISKIHNALCAEYITIWADTDCIRNIQHALGSAIEILQFHALSVGRQCTIHKSELVIVRKHQPARTFEPLFLHLNDQDINPSFSIKIFGLKIRANTRNEVTISKLSKAFTQGTPVLRRMSIRHQGLKEQDII
;
A
#
# COMPACT_ATOMS: atom_id res chain seq x y z
N MET A 1 11.11 -8.59 22.62
CA MET A 1 12.19 -7.82 21.95
C MET A 1 11.55 -6.63 21.24
N PHE A 2 11.44 -5.48 21.90
CA PHE A 2 10.88 -4.27 21.29
C PHE A 2 11.89 -3.72 20.30
N ARG A 3 11.56 -3.76 19.00
CA ARG A 3 12.36 -3.09 17.98
C ARG A 3 12.09 -1.59 18.17
N ILE A 4 13.08 -0.83 18.67
CA ILE A 4 13.04 0.64 18.81
C ILE A 4 13.30 1.32 17.45
N VAL A 5 13.98 0.61 16.55
CA VAL A 5 14.34 1.04 15.19
C VAL A 5 13.15 1.40 14.27
N PRO A 6 11.99 0.70 14.27
CA PRO A 6 10.85 1.05 13.43
C PRO A 6 10.26 2.40 13.82
N LEU A 7 10.12 2.70 15.12
CA LEU A 7 9.50 3.94 15.58
C LEU A 7 10.32 5.17 15.20
N MET A 8 11.65 5.11 15.35
CA MET A 8 12.52 6.23 14.97
C MET A 8 12.53 6.46 13.45
N LEU A 9 12.43 5.39 12.67
CA LEU A 9 12.32 5.49 11.21
C LEU A 9 10.96 6.07 10.80
N ASP A 10 9.89 5.61 11.42
CA ASP A 10 8.54 6.11 11.16
C ASP A 10 8.45 7.61 11.49
N LEU A 11 9.06 8.05 12.60
CA LEU A 11 9.12 9.46 12.99
C LEU A 11 9.93 10.32 12.01
N ALA A 12 11.07 9.82 11.53
CA ALA A 12 11.88 10.52 10.53
C ALA A 12 11.16 10.67 9.17
N LEU A 13 10.25 9.75 8.85
CA LEU A 13 9.48 9.79 7.61
C LEU A 13 8.26 10.71 7.71
N LEU A 14 7.77 11.05 8.92
CA LEU A 14 6.60 11.91 9.10
C LEU A 14 6.73 13.26 8.41
N ASP A 15 7.91 13.89 8.44
CA ASP A 15 8.10 15.20 7.82
C ASP A 15 8.03 15.15 6.29
N VAL A 16 8.41 14.01 5.70
CA VAL A 16 8.23 13.77 4.26
C VAL A 16 6.78 13.55 3.92
N LEU A 17 6.07 12.78 4.74
CA LEU A 17 4.65 12.54 4.49
C LEU A 17 3.87 13.85 4.50
N LYS A 18 4.20 14.79 5.40
CA LYS A 18 3.64 16.16 5.38
C LYS A 18 3.94 16.92 4.09
N GLN A 19 5.17 16.79 3.55
CA GLN A 19 5.54 17.42 2.27
C GLN A 19 4.78 16.80 1.09
N VAL A 20 4.59 15.48 1.11
CA VAL A 20 3.81 14.76 0.11
C VAL A 20 2.31 15.10 0.22
N ASP A 21 1.77 15.22 1.44
CA ASP A 21 0.38 15.63 1.71
C ASP A 21 0.09 17.07 1.26
N ALA A 22 1.12 17.93 1.15
CA ALA A 22 0.97 19.27 0.60
C ALA A 22 0.67 19.26 -0.90
N ILE A 23 0.92 18.15 -1.60
CA ILE A 23 0.57 18.02 -3.02
C ILE A 23 -0.93 17.72 -3.14
N SER A 24 -1.63 18.57 -3.89
CA SER A 24 -3.07 18.44 -4.10
C SER A 24 -3.44 17.07 -4.69
N LYS A 25 -4.45 16.42 -4.09
CA LYS A 25 -5.02 15.13 -4.54
C LYS A 25 -4.03 13.95 -4.50
N ILE A 26 -3.01 14.05 -3.65
CA ILE A 26 -2.20 12.90 -3.26
C ILE A 26 -2.58 12.50 -1.84
N HIS A 27 -2.59 11.21 -1.64
CA HIS A 27 -2.72 10.58 -0.34
C HIS A 27 -1.52 9.66 -0.14
N ASN A 28 -1.12 9.46 1.10
CA ASN A 28 -0.05 8.54 1.43
C ASN A 28 -0.37 7.69 2.67
N ALA A 29 0.38 6.59 2.81
CA ALA A 29 0.36 5.74 3.98
C ALA A 29 1.74 5.14 4.19
N LEU A 30 2.15 5.07 5.46
CA LEU A 30 3.41 4.47 5.89
C LEU A 30 3.15 3.23 6.73
N CYS A 31 3.93 2.19 6.49
CA CYS A 31 4.06 1.07 7.42
C CYS A 31 5.49 0.55 7.41
N ALA A 32 6.20 0.78 8.53
CA ALA A 32 7.57 0.36 8.73
C ALA A 32 8.49 0.83 7.59
N GLU A 33 8.82 -0.05 6.64
CA GLU A 33 9.76 0.25 5.54
C GLU A 33 9.06 0.54 4.21
N TYR A 34 7.72 0.55 4.17
CA TYR A 34 6.95 0.74 2.94
C TYR A 34 6.13 2.02 2.99
N ILE A 35 6.30 2.86 1.97
CA ILE A 35 5.47 4.04 1.72
C ILE A 35 4.58 3.73 0.52
N THR A 36 3.30 3.97 0.68
CA THR A 36 2.31 3.91 -0.40
C THR A 36 1.85 5.33 -0.70
N ILE A 37 1.85 5.72 -1.97
CA ILE A 37 1.27 6.98 -2.45
C ILE A 37 0.21 6.67 -3.50
N TRP A 38 -0.89 7.42 -3.50
CA TRP A 38 -1.93 7.30 -4.52
C TRP A 38 -2.61 8.63 -4.79
N ALA A 39 -3.22 8.74 -5.97
CA ALA A 39 -3.95 9.94 -6.40
C ALA A 39 -5.34 9.58 -6.92
N ASP A 40 -6.32 10.43 -6.63
CA ASP A 40 -7.74 10.27 -6.96
C ASP A 40 -8.22 11.39 -7.89
N THR A 41 -7.59 11.51 -9.05
CA THR A 41 -7.91 12.56 -10.03
C THR A 41 -8.35 11.98 -11.37
N ASP A 42 -9.28 12.66 -12.06
CA ASP A 42 -9.80 12.21 -13.35
C ASP A 42 -8.84 12.49 -14.54
N CYS A 43 -7.79 13.30 -14.32
CA CYS A 43 -6.83 13.69 -15.35
C CYS A 43 -5.50 12.97 -15.17
N ILE A 44 -5.11 12.17 -16.17
CA ILE A 44 -3.88 11.36 -16.14
C ILE A 44 -2.61 12.19 -16.06
N ARG A 45 -2.57 13.35 -16.74
CA ARG A 45 -1.43 14.28 -16.69
C ARG A 45 -1.24 14.83 -15.28
N ASN A 46 -2.34 15.18 -14.61
CA ASN A 46 -2.30 15.65 -13.24
C ASN A 46 -1.86 14.53 -12.29
N ILE A 47 -2.34 13.30 -12.50
CA ILE A 47 -1.86 12.13 -11.74
C ILE A 47 -0.37 11.94 -11.93
N GLN A 48 0.13 11.98 -13.17
CA GLN A 48 1.54 11.79 -13.48
C GLN A 48 2.41 12.85 -12.81
N HIS A 49 2.03 14.12 -12.97
CA HIS A 49 2.75 15.23 -12.36
C HIS A 49 2.75 15.14 -10.83
N ALA A 50 1.58 14.88 -10.23
CA ALA A 50 1.43 14.77 -8.80
C ALA A 50 2.27 13.60 -8.25
N LEU A 51 2.07 12.39 -8.76
CA LEU A 51 2.83 11.21 -8.31
C LEU A 51 4.32 11.34 -8.60
N GLY A 52 4.72 11.92 -9.73
CA GLY A 52 6.11 12.23 -10.05
C GLY A 52 6.74 13.16 -9.02
N SER A 53 6.06 14.27 -8.70
CA SER A 53 6.52 15.22 -7.67
C SER A 53 6.65 14.54 -6.30
N ALA A 54 5.70 13.68 -5.93
CA ALA A 54 5.77 12.93 -4.68
C ALA A 54 6.95 11.95 -4.66
N ILE A 55 7.23 11.26 -5.77
CA ILE A 55 8.37 10.36 -5.90
C ILE A 55 9.68 11.13 -5.74
N GLU A 56 9.81 12.29 -6.38
CA GLU A 56 11.01 13.14 -6.27
C GLU A 56 11.26 13.58 -4.83
N ILE A 57 10.23 14.04 -4.11
CA ILE A 57 10.32 14.41 -2.70
C ILE A 57 10.78 13.21 -1.85
N LEU A 58 10.18 12.03 -2.08
CA LEU A 58 10.52 10.80 -1.37
C LEU A 58 11.97 10.36 -1.64
N GLN A 59 12.43 10.46 -2.89
CA GLN A 59 13.80 10.14 -3.27
C GLN A 59 14.80 11.10 -2.63
N PHE A 60 14.53 12.40 -2.71
CA PHE A 60 15.39 13.43 -2.14
C PHE A 60 15.56 13.21 -0.63
N HIS A 61 14.47 12.95 0.08
CA HIS A 61 14.56 12.67 1.51
C HIS A 61 15.19 11.31 1.82
N ALA A 62 14.91 10.27 1.03
CA ALA A 62 15.58 8.98 1.22
C ALA A 62 17.11 9.18 1.17
N LEU A 63 17.60 9.92 0.17
CA LEU A 63 19.01 10.23 0.01
C LEU A 63 19.57 11.06 1.18
N SER A 64 18.82 12.05 1.69
CA SER A 64 19.27 12.87 2.82
C SER A 64 19.46 12.08 4.12
N VAL A 65 18.70 10.98 4.29
CA VAL A 65 18.80 10.05 5.43
C VAL A 65 19.74 8.86 5.13
N GLY A 66 20.46 8.88 4.00
CA GLY A 66 21.39 7.82 3.60
C GLY A 66 20.71 6.51 3.20
N ARG A 67 19.46 6.59 2.73
CA ARG A 67 18.66 5.47 2.20
C ARG A 67 18.39 5.65 0.71
N GLN A 68 17.93 4.59 0.06
CA GLN A 68 17.57 4.63 -1.35
C GLN A 68 16.32 3.79 -1.62
N CYS A 69 15.41 4.34 -2.43
CA CYS A 69 14.28 3.59 -2.97
C CYS A 69 14.76 2.67 -4.10
N THR A 70 14.46 1.38 -4.02
CA THR A 70 14.88 0.38 -5.03
C THR A 70 13.76 0.10 -6.02
N ILE A 71 14.02 0.29 -7.32
CA ILE A 71 13.08 0.03 -8.41
C ILE A 71 12.47 -1.39 -8.37
N HIS A 72 13.27 -2.42 -8.06
CA HIS A 72 12.83 -3.81 -8.03
C HIS A 72 11.79 -4.12 -6.95
N LYS A 73 11.64 -3.23 -5.96
CA LYS A 73 10.65 -3.35 -4.88
C LYS A 73 9.51 -2.35 -5.05
N SER A 74 9.57 -1.46 -6.03
CA SER A 74 8.54 -0.48 -6.33
C SER A 74 7.53 -1.09 -7.29
N GLU A 75 6.26 -1.04 -6.91
CA GLU A 75 5.15 -1.57 -7.70
C GLU A 75 4.16 -0.43 -8.01
N LEU A 76 3.67 -0.39 -9.25
CA LEU A 76 2.62 0.55 -9.69
C LEU A 76 1.38 -0.25 -10.07
N VAL A 77 0.20 0.14 -9.57
CA VAL A 77 -1.08 -0.39 -10.03
C VAL A 77 -2.02 0.74 -10.34
N ILE A 78 -2.62 0.67 -11.53
CA ILE A 78 -3.61 1.64 -11.99
C ILE A 78 -4.98 1.00 -11.83
N VAL A 79 -5.74 1.45 -10.84
CA VAL A 79 -7.10 0.95 -10.55
C VAL A 79 -8.10 1.76 -11.36
N ARG A 80 -8.94 1.10 -12.16
CA ARG A 80 -9.95 1.78 -12.99
C ARG A 80 -11.31 1.09 -12.95
N LYS A 81 -12.37 1.87 -12.85
CA LYS A 81 -13.76 1.38 -12.89
C LYS A 81 -14.21 1.32 -14.36
N HIS A 82 -14.53 0.10 -14.83
CA HIS A 82 -15.27 -0.18 -16.08
C HIS A 82 -15.04 0.79 -17.25
N GLN A 83 -13.83 0.83 -17.81
CA GLN A 83 -13.59 1.50 -19.09
C GLN A 83 -12.84 0.58 -20.07
N PRO A 84 -13.20 0.59 -21.37
CA PRO A 84 -12.54 -0.22 -22.39
C PRO A 84 -11.07 0.21 -22.54
N ALA A 85 -10.18 -0.77 -22.71
CA ALA A 85 -8.72 -0.60 -22.73
C ALA A 85 -8.16 0.30 -23.85
N ARG A 86 -9.01 0.84 -24.75
CA ARG A 86 -8.59 1.45 -26.02
C ARG A 86 -8.42 2.97 -26.00
N THR A 87 -8.71 3.67 -24.90
CA THR A 87 -8.82 5.15 -24.91
C THR A 87 -7.91 5.86 -23.90
N PHE A 88 -6.72 5.33 -23.61
CA PHE A 88 -5.89 5.95 -22.56
C PHE A 88 -4.45 6.22 -22.94
N GLU A 89 -4.05 7.45 -22.59
CA GLU A 89 -2.66 7.85 -22.49
C GLU A 89 -1.95 7.00 -21.44
N PRO A 90 -0.74 6.51 -21.75
CA PRO A 90 0.10 5.80 -20.80
C PRO A 90 0.51 6.71 -19.63
N LEU A 91 0.54 6.16 -18.42
CA LEU A 91 1.10 6.80 -17.22
C LEU A 91 2.56 6.37 -17.10
N PHE A 92 3.48 7.32 -17.12
CA PHE A 92 4.91 7.07 -16.94
C PHE A 92 5.38 7.67 -15.62
N LEU A 93 5.92 6.82 -14.73
CA LEU A 93 6.53 7.24 -13.49
C LEU A 93 7.96 6.70 -13.46
N HIS A 94 8.88 7.55 -13.02
CA HIS A 94 10.31 7.24 -12.98
C HIS A 94 10.80 7.21 -11.54
N LEU A 95 11.66 6.26 -11.22
CA LEU A 95 12.42 6.19 -9.98
C LEU A 95 13.89 5.96 -10.33
N ASN A 96 14.74 6.90 -9.93
CA ASN A 96 16.18 6.94 -10.23
C ASN A 96 16.44 6.79 -11.75
N ASP A 97 15.71 7.57 -12.56
CA ASP A 97 15.75 7.52 -14.04
C ASP A 97 15.32 6.19 -14.67
N GLN A 98 14.64 5.32 -13.93
CA GLN A 98 14.11 4.05 -14.41
C GLN A 98 12.58 3.98 -14.30
N ASP A 99 11.95 3.37 -15.30
CA ASP A 99 10.48 3.28 -15.36
C ASP A 99 9.92 2.30 -14.32
N ILE A 100 8.94 2.77 -13.55
CA ILE A 100 8.13 1.91 -12.68
C ILE A 100 7.09 1.21 -13.54
N ASN A 101 7.33 -0.07 -13.85
CA ASN A 101 6.43 -0.84 -14.69
C ASN A 101 5.07 -1.08 -13.98
N PRO A 102 3.94 -0.81 -14.67
CA PRO A 102 2.62 -1.10 -14.12
C PRO A 102 2.40 -2.60 -14.00
N SER A 103 1.98 -3.04 -12.83
CA SER A 103 1.53 -4.38 -12.52
C SER A 103 0.00 -4.46 -12.58
N PHE A 104 -0.52 -5.66 -12.79
CA PHE A 104 -1.95 -5.93 -12.72
C PHE A 104 -2.48 -6.00 -11.27
N SER A 105 -1.59 -6.24 -10.30
CA SER A 105 -1.96 -6.27 -8.87
C SER A 105 -0.78 -5.93 -7.96
N ILE A 106 -1.10 -5.33 -6.82
CA ILE A 106 -0.14 -4.93 -5.77
C ILE A 106 -0.64 -5.48 -4.43
N LYS A 107 0.30 -5.74 -3.52
CA LYS A 107 -0.01 -6.14 -2.14
C LYS A 107 0.36 -5.01 -1.18
N ILE A 108 -0.62 -4.40 -0.55
CA ILE A 108 -0.45 -3.30 0.41
C ILE A 108 -0.99 -3.77 1.76
N PHE A 109 -0.14 -3.82 2.79
CA PHE A 109 -0.51 -4.26 4.15
C PHE A 109 -1.29 -5.59 4.21
N GLY A 110 -0.94 -6.55 3.35
CA GLY A 110 -1.63 -7.84 3.27
C GLY A 110 -2.87 -7.86 2.36
N LEU A 111 -3.38 -6.70 1.98
CA LEU A 111 -4.49 -6.54 1.04
C LEU A 111 -3.97 -6.59 -0.40
N LYS A 112 -4.58 -7.44 -1.23
CA LYS A 112 -4.28 -7.50 -2.66
C LYS A 112 -5.23 -6.59 -3.42
N ILE A 113 -4.70 -5.54 -4.04
CA ILE A 113 -5.43 -4.60 -4.88
C ILE A 113 -5.17 -4.97 -6.34
N ARG A 114 -6.22 -5.01 -7.18
CA ARG A 114 -6.13 -5.34 -8.61
C ARG A 114 -6.59 -4.17 -9.45
N ALA A 115 -5.97 -4.01 -10.61
CA ALA A 115 -6.30 -2.97 -11.59
C ALA A 115 -7.79 -2.99 -11.99
N ASN A 116 -8.39 -4.19 -12.06
CA ASN A 116 -9.77 -4.39 -12.51
C ASN A 116 -10.85 -4.25 -11.42
N THR A 117 -10.52 -3.75 -10.23
CA THR A 117 -11.42 -3.57 -9.07
C THR A 117 -12.13 -4.84 -8.56
N ARG A 118 -11.83 -6.02 -9.14
CA ARG A 118 -12.45 -7.29 -8.71
C ARG A 118 -11.70 -7.87 -7.52
N ASN A 119 -12.28 -7.67 -6.33
CA ASN A 119 -11.71 -8.14 -5.07
C ASN A 119 -12.09 -9.58 -4.68
N GLU A 120 -12.48 -10.42 -5.64
CA GLU A 120 -12.92 -11.82 -5.42
C GLU A 120 -11.96 -12.62 -4.54
N VAL A 121 -10.65 -12.45 -4.74
CA VAL A 121 -9.62 -13.17 -3.96
C VAL A 121 -9.59 -12.69 -2.52
N THR A 122 -9.67 -11.38 -2.27
CA THR A 122 -9.66 -10.80 -0.93
C THR A 122 -10.96 -11.15 -0.19
N ILE A 123 -12.10 -11.06 -0.86
CA ILE A 123 -13.41 -11.47 -0.32
C ILE A 123 -13.41 -12.97 0.01
N SER A 124 -12.88 -13.82 -0.87
CA SER A 124 -12.78 -15.26 -0.62
C SER A 124 -11.89 -15.57 0.58
N LYS A 125 -10.74 -14.88 0.73
CA LYS A 125 -9.86 -15.02 1.89
C LYS A 125 -10.51 -14.55 3.19
N LEU A 126 -11.20 -13.41 3.17
CA LEU A 126 -11.95 -12.91 4.32
C LEU A 126 -13.05 -13.89 4.71
N SER A 127 -13.83 -14.38 3.74
CA SER A 127 -14.88 -15.38 3.98
C SER A 127 -14.32 -16.66 4.62
N LYS A 128 -13.19 -17.17 4.11
CA LYS A 128 -12.48 -18.32 4.70
C LYS A 128 -11.97 -18.04 6.12
N ALA A 129 -11.42 -16.85 6.37
CA ALA A 129 -10.96 -16.46 7.71
C ALA A 129 -12.14 -16.36 8.69
N PHE A 130 -13.28 -15.82 8.25
CA PHE A 130 -14.51 -15.76 9.05
C PHE A 130 -15.06 -17.16 9.34
N THR A 131 -15.16 -18.05 8.35
CA THR A 131 -15.66 -19.43 8.59
C THR A 131 -14.76 -20.23 9.52
N GLN A 132 -13.45 -20.00 9.49
CA GLN A 132 -12.49 -20.64 10.40
C GLN A 132 -12.46 -19.98 11.80
N GLY A 133 -12.61 -18.66 11.91
CA GLY A 133 -12.54 -17.93 13.18
C GLY A 133 -13.85 -17.92 13.98
N THR A 134 -15.00 -18.03 13.31
CA THR A 134 -16.32 -17.99 13.98
C THR A 134 -16.49 -19.08 15.05
N PRO A 135 -16.09 -20.34 14.83
CA PRO A 135 -16.13 -21.37 15.87
C PRO A 135 -15.20 -21.07 17.07
N VAL A 136 -14.07 -20.41 16.84
CA VAL A 136 -13.11 -20.03 17.90
C VAL A 136 -13.68 -18.88 18.75
N LEU A 137 -14.16 -17.83 18.11
CA LEU A 137 -14.80 -16.68 18.79
C LEU A 137 -16.06 -17.11 19.55
N ARG A 138 -16.87 -17.98 18.95
CA ARG A 138 -18.04 -18.56 19.62
C ARG A 138 -17.66 -19.40 20.83
N ARG A 139 -16.56 -20.17 20.77
CA ARG A 139 -16.03 -20.91 21.93
C ARG A 139 -15.58 -19.98 23.06
N MET A 140 -14.86 -18.90 22.74
CA MET A 140 -14.45 -17.88 23.72
C MET A 140 -15.64 -17.14 24.35
N SER A 141 -16.68 -16.86 23.57
CA SER A 141 -17.88 -16.16 24.05
C SER A 141 -18.74 -17.05 24.98
N ILE A 142 -18.77 -18.36 24.73
CA ILE A 142 -19.57 -19.32 25.51
C ILE A 142 -18.84 -19.79 26.78
N ARG A 143 -17.51 -19.88 26.77
CA ARG A 143 -16.71 -20.26 27.94
C ARG A 143 -16.06 -19.04 28.57
N HIS A 144 -16.49 -18.65 29.76
CA HIS A 144 -15.83 -17.64 30.61
C HIS A 144 -14.43 -18.07 31.12
N GLN A 145 -13.80 -19.07 30.50
CA GLN A 145 -12.45 -19.55 30.80
C GLN A 145 -11.71 -19.67 29.47
N GLY A 146 -10.60 -18.94 29.34
CA GLY A 146 -9.87 -18.71 28.09
C GLY A 146 -9.35 -19.96 27.38
N LEU A 147 -8.78 -19.74 26.18
CA LEU A 147 -8.16 -20.78 25.34
C LEU A 147 -7.09 -21.55 26.14
N LYS A 148 -7.22 -22.88 26.20
CA LYS A 148 -6.14 -23.75 26.69
C LYS A 148 -5.29 -24.19 25.49
N GLU A 149 -4.00 -24.46 25.71
CA GLU A 149 -3.03 -24.85 24.65
C GLU A 149 -3.49 -26.05 23.80
N GLN A 150 -4.40 -26.88 24.32
CA GLN A 150 -4.99 -28.03 23.63
C GLN A 150 -5.96 -27.64 22.50
N ASP A 151 -6.42 -26.39 22.45
CA ASP A 151 -7.42 -25.90 21.48
C ASP A 151 -6.80 -25.27 20.21
N ILE A 152 -5.47 -25.28 20.05
CA ILE A 152 -4.73 -24.54 19.00
C ILE A 152 -4.27 -25.45 17.82
N ILE A 153 -4.55 -26.75 17.84
CA ILE A 153 -4.17 -27.68 16.75
C ILE A 153 -5.25 -27.75 15.67
#